data_AF-A0A181ZG64-F1
#
_entry.id   AF-A0A181ZG64-F1
#
_cell.length_a   1.000
_cell.length_b   1.000
_cell.length_c   1.000
_cell.angle_alpha   90.00
_cell.angle_beta   90.00
_cell.angle_gamma   90.00
#
_symmetry.space_group_name_H-M   'P 1'
#
loop_
_entity.id
_entity.type
_entity.pdbx_description
1 polymer ?
#
loop_
_entity_poly.entity_id
_entity_poly.type
_entity_poly.pdbx_seq_one_letter_code
_entity_poly.pdbx_strand_id
1 'polypeptide(L)'
;MGRAIRTAADADRVESAQAEKTCAACGRRMPSSAAPEAKWCSAACRKHGVDATDRALEQRIDELLAARARTSSICPSEVARSLDPDDWRDLMEPARRAARRMVARGEVEITQGGNVVDPSTAKGPIRIRRPR
;
A
#
# COMPACT_ATOMS: atom_id res chain seq x y z
N MET A 1 -8.65 -36.01 -19.07
CA MET A 1 -8.25 -34.60 -18.90
C MET A 1 -7.16 -34.53 -17.84
N GLY A 2 -5.89 -34.61 -18.26
CA GLY A 2 -4.74 -34.67 -17.34
C GLY A 2 -4.47 -33.33 -16.70
N ARG A 3 -4.47 -33.28 -15.36
CA ARG A 3 -4.00 -32.13 -14.59
C ARG A 3 -2.49 -32.02 -14.84
N ALA A 4 -2.05 -31.01 -15.60
CA ALA A 4 -0.64 -30.79 -15.87
C ALA A 4 0.14 -30.79 -14.54
N ILE A 5 1.17 -31.62 -14.47
CA ILE A 5 2.04 -31.72 -13.30
C ILE A 5 2.82 -30.40 -13.26
N ARG A 6 2.56 -29.54 -12.26
CA ARG A 6 3.34 -28.31 -12.07
C ARG A 6 4.79 -28.73 -11.78
N THR A 7 5.76 -28.12 -12.45
CA THR A 7 7.17 -28.37 -12.13
C THR A 7 7.55 -27.68 -10.81
N ALA A 8 8.66 -28.08 -10.19
CA ALA A 8 9.19 -27.38 -9.01
C ALA A 8 9.41 -25.87 -9.29
N ALA A 9 9.95 -25.54 -10.46
CA ALA A 9 10.16 -24.15 -10.87
C ALA A 9 8.85 -23.36 -11.04
N ASP A 10 7.76 -24.01 -11.50
CA ASP A 10 6.44 -23.36 -11.54
C ASP A 10 5.90 -23.11 -10.13
N ALA A 11 6.14 -24.03 -9.20
CA ALA A 11 5.76 -23.86 -7.80
C ALA A 11 6.54 -22.70 -7.15
N ASP A 12 7.86 -22.64 -7.34
CA ASP A 12 8.72 -21.57 -6.81
C ASP A 12 8.32 -20.19 -7.35
N ARG A 13 7.96 -20.10 -8.64
CA ARG A 13 7.51 -18.85 -9.26
C ARG A 13 6.17 -18.40 -8.69
N VAL A 14 5.23 -19.33 -8.49
CA VAL A 14 3.92 -19.04 -7.89
C VAL A 14 4.09 -18.58 -6.45
N GLU A 15 4.96 -19.24 -5.68
CA GLU A 15 5.25 -18.86 -4.29
C GLU A 15 5.91 -17.48 -4.18
N SER A 16 6.88 -17.19 -5.07
CA SER A 16 7.52 -15.86 -5.15
C SER A 16 6.52 -14.77 -5.53
N ALA A 17 5.69 -14.99 -6.56
CA ALA A 17 4.65 -14.04 -6.96
C ALA A 17 3.61 -13.82 -5.84
N GLN A 18 3.33 -14.86 -5.05
CA GLN A 18 2.43 -14.77 -3.90
C GLN A 18 3.06 -13.99 -2.73
N ALA A 19 4.38 -14.09 -2.53
CA ALA A 19 5.12 -13.33 -1.54
C ALA A 19 5.16 -11.82 -1.85
N GLU A 20 5.10 -11.44 -3.12
CA GLU A 20 5.06 -10.03 -3.56
C GLU A 20 3.63 -9.47 -3.62
N LYS A 21 2.61 -10.33 -3.61
CA LYS A 21 1.21 -9.92 -3.69
C LYS A 21 0.82 -9.04 -2.51
N THR A 22 0.08 -7.97 -2.80
CA THR A 22 -0.45 -7.07 -1.78
C THR A 22 -1.97 -7.11 -1.70
N CYS A 23 -2.50 -6.83 -0.52
CA CYS A 23 -3.92 -6.74 -0.24
C CYS A 23 -4.52 -5.52 -0.95
N ALA A 24 -5.56 -5.70 -1.76
CA ALA A 24 -6.17 -4.61 -2.51
C ALA A 24 -6.79 -3.51 -1.62
N ALA A 25 -7.14 -3.83 -0.36
CA ALA A 25 -7.75 -2.86 0.56
C ALA A 25 -6.75 -2.12 1.43
N CYS A 26 -5.76 -2.80 2.02
CA CYS A 26 -4.81 -2.15 2.94
C CYS A 26 -3.40 -1.94 2.36
N GLY A 27 -3.10 -2.53 1.20
CA GLY A 27 -1.81 -2.45 0.54
C GLY A 27 -0.67 -3.19 1.26
N ARG A 28 -0.94 -3.91 2.36
CA ARG A 28 0.06 -4.78 3.00
C ARG A 28 0.32 -6.02 2.16
N ARG A 29 1.53 -6.56 2.27
CA ARG A 29 1.87 -7.90 1.75
C ARG A 29 0.84 -8.93 2.22
N MET A 30 0.42 -9.80 1.32
CA MET A 30 -0.48 -10.91 1.63
C MET A 30 0.23 -11.91 2.55
N PRO A 31 -0.47 -12.49 3.55
CA PRO A 31 0.11 -13.56 4.34
C PRO A 31 0.39 -14.77 3.43
N SER A 32 1.43 -15.55 3.76
CA SER A 32 1.77 -16.78 3.03
C SER A 32 0.63 -17.81 3.02
N SER A 33 -0.26 -17.75 4.02
CA SER A 33 -1.46 -18.60 4.12
C SER A 33 -2.63 -18.15 3.24
N ALA A 34 -2.55 -17.01 2.56
CA ALA A 34 -3.62 -16.57 1.67
C ALA A 34 -3.78 -17.53 0.49
N ALA A 35 -4.99 -17.70 -0.04
CA ALA A 35 -5.17 -18.39 -1.31
C ALA A 35 -4.55 -17.57 -2.47
N PRO A 36 -4.02 -18.20 -3.54
CA PRO A 36 -3.42 -17.48 -4.67
C PRO A 36 -4.36 -16.46 -5.32
N GLU A 37 -5.65 -16.74 -5.37
CA GLU A 37 -6.70 -15.87 -5.90
C GLU A 37 -7.19 -14.81 -4.89
N ALA A 38 -6.78 -14.88 -3.62
CA ALA A 38 -7.28 -13.99 -2.58
C ALA A 38 -6.91 -12.53 -2.84
N LYS A 39 -7.92 -11.66 -2.94
CA LYS A 39 -7.73 -10.21 -3.13
C LYS A 39 -7.45 -9.44 -1.83
N TRP A 40 -7.84 -9.99 -0.68
CA TRP A 40 -7.76 -9.33 0.62
C TRP A 40 -7.08 -10.21 1.66
N CYS A 41 -6.26 -9.61 2.51
CA CYS A 41 -5.50 -10.32 3.55
C CYS A 41 -6.35 -10.80 4.74
N SER A 42 -7.58 -10.29 4.90
CA SER A 42 -8.46 -10.64 6.01
C SER A 42 -9.94 -10.36 5.70
N ALA A 43 -10.85 -10.94 6.48
CA ALA A 43 -12.28 -10.65 6.41
C ALA A 43 -12.59 -9.17 6.65
N ALA A 44 -11.89 -8.52 7.58
CA ALA A 44 -12.02 -7.08 7.83
C ALA A 44 -11.63 -6.25 6.58
N CYS A 45 -10.53 -6.59 5.91
CA CYS A 45 -10.13 -5.92 4.68
C CYS A 45 -11.13 -6.17 3.53
N ARG A 46 -11.72 -7.36 3.46
CA ARG A 46 -12.78 -7.68 2.49
C ARG A 46 -14.04 -6.85 2.74
N LYS A 47 -14.48 -6.76 4.01
CA LYS A 47 -15.66 -5.98 4.41
C LYS A 47 -15.48 -4.49 4.17
N HIS A 48 -14.29 -3.97 4.47
CA HIS A 48 -13.98 -2.55 4.29
C HIS A 48 -13.79 -2.20 2.80
N GLY A 49 -13.06 -3.02 2.05
CA GLY A 49 -12.77 -2.74 0.63
C GLY A 49 -11.89 -1.51 0.43
N VAL A 50 -12.12 -0.80 -0.67
CA VAL A 50 -11.54 0.52 -1.00
C VAL A 50 -12.70 1.46 -1.28
N ASP A 51 -12.91 2.45 -0.41
CA ASP A 51 -14.05 3.36 -0.47
C ASP A 51 -13.71 4.71 -1.14
N ALA A 52 -14.59 5.71 -1.00
CA ALA A 52 -14.38 7.04 -1.57
C ALA A 52 -13.28 7.81 -0.83
N THR A 53 -13.21 7.69 0.50
CA THR A 53 -12.18 8.32 1.34
C THR A 53 -10.81 7.79 0.99
N ASP A 54 -10.69 6.48 0.81
CA ASP A 54 -9.46 5.83 0.34
C ASP A 54 -8.94 6.41 -0.99
N ARG A 55 -9.84 6.62 -1.96
CA ARG A 55 -9.49 7.19 -3.27
C ARG A 55 -9.13 8.66 -3.17
N ALA A 56 -9.85 9.43 -2.36
CA ALA A 56 -9.53 10.84 -2.09
C ALA A 56 -8.14 10.99 -1.45
N LEU A 57 -7.75 10.07 -0.56
CA LEU A 57 -6.42 10.06 0.04
C LEU A 57 -5.32 9.75 -0.98
N GLU A 58 -5.54 8.81 -1.90
CA GLU A 58 -4.59 8.54 -2.99
C GLU A 58 -4.42 9.75 -3.91
N GLN A 59 -5.53 10.36 -4.32
CA GLN A 59 -5.51 11.56 -5.14
C GLN A 59 -4.76 12.70 -4.43
N ARG A 60 -5.02 12.88 -3.13
CA ARG A 60 -4.37 13.94 -2.35
C ARG A 60 -2.87 13.71 -2.15
N ILE A 61 -2.44 12.46 -2.03
CA ILE A 61 -1.00 12.13 -2.03
C ILE A 61 -0.36 12.59 -3.34
N ASP A 62 -0.96 12.28 -4.49
CA ASP A 62 -0.44 12.68 -5.79
C ASP A 62 -0.38 14.21 -5.95
N GLU A 63 -1.48 14.91 -5.63
CA GLU A 63 -1.56 16.38 -5.69
C GLU A 63 -0.50 17.06 -4.83
N LEU A 64 -0.32 16.62 -3.57
CA LEU A 64 0.67 17.20 -2.65
C LEU A 64 2.10 16.94 -3.12
N LEU A 65 2.37 15.76 -3.69
CA LEU A 65 3.69 15.46 -4.27
C LEU A 65 3.91 16.24 -5.58
N ALA A 66 2.87 16.52 -6.35
CA ALA A 66 2.92 17.31 -7.56
C ALA A 66 3.19 18.79 -7.31
N ALA A 67 2.66 19.34 -6.22
CA ALA A 67 2.92 20.71 -5.81
C ALA A 67 4.34 20.94 -5.23
N ARG A 68 5.16 19.89 -5.08
CA ARG A 68 6.49 19.96 -4.46
C ARG A 68 7.62 19.63 -5.43
N ALA A 69 8.84 20.02 -5.04
CA ALA A 69 10.05 19.62 -5.76
C ALA A 69 10.17 18.08 -5.81
N ARG A 70 10.74 17.55 -6.91
CA ARG A 70 10.86 16.09 -7.13
C ARG A 70 11.55 15.32 -6.00
N THR A 71 12.44 15.98 -5.25
CA THR A 71 13.20 15.38 -4.15
C THR A 71 12.49 15.47 -2.79
N SER A 72 11.39 16.22 -2.70
CA SER A 72 10.63 16.41 -1.47
C SER A 72 9.80 15.18 -1.10
N SER A 73 9.30 15.18 0.13
CA SER A 73 8.39 14.16 0.65
C SER A 73 7.25 14.80 1.43
N ILE A 74 6.18 14.05 1.66
CA ILE A 74 5.06 14.38 2.55
C ILE A 74 4.98 13.35 3.68
N CYS A 75 4.11 13.53 4.67
CA CYS A 75 3.79 12.50 5.66
C CYS A 75 2.28 12.20 5.71
N PRO A 76 1.85 11.05 6.26
CA PRO A 76 0.43 10.70 6.31
C PRO A 76 -0.45 11.78 6.98
N SER A 77 0.06 12.44 8.04
CA SER A 77 -0.65 13.51 8.73
C SER A 77 -0.89 14.75 7.90
N GLU A 78 -0.01 15.04 6.95
CA GLU A 78 -0.20 16.16 6.03
C GLU A 78 -1.34 15.86 5.06
N VAL A 79 -1.35 14.65 4.50
CA VAL A 79 -2.41 14.17 3.60
C VAL A 79 -3.76 14.20 4.30
N ALA A 80 -3.84 13.61 5.50
CA ALA A 80 -5.08 13.57 6.28
C ALA A 80 -5.63 14.96 6.60
N ARG A 81 -4.77 15.86 7.10
CA ARG A 81 -5.16 17.25 7.44
C ARG A 81 -5.64 18.04 6.23
N SER A 82 -5.15 17.73 5.04
CA SER A 82 -5.59 18.40 3.80
C SER A 82 -6.95 17.91 3.26
N LEU A 83 -7.49 16.81 3.82
CA LEU A 83 -8.84 16.33 3.52
C LEU A 83 -9.82 16.72 4.62
N ASP A 84 -9.44 16.50 5.89
CA ASP A 84 -10.29 16.76 7.04
C ASP A 84 -9.45 17.38 8.16
N PRO A 85 -9.34 18.72 8.22
CA PRO A 85 -8.50 19.40 9.21
C PRO A 85 -8.90 19.13 10.67
N ASP A 86 -10.18 18.88 10.91
CA ASP A 86 -10.76 18.75 12.25
C ASP A 86 -10.62 17.29 12.75
N ASP A 87 -10.93 16.30 11.89
CA ASP A 87 -10.94 14.88 12.25
C ASP A 87 -9.82 14.05 11.58
N TRP A 88 -8.73 14.71 11.16
CA TRP A 88 -7.59 14.09 10.48
C TRP A 88 -6.97 12.86 11.18
N ARG A 89 -7.15 12.72 12.50
CA ARG A 89 -6.58 11.60 13.27
C ARG A 89 -7.18 10.27 12.85
N ASP A 90 -8.47 10.24 12.54
CA ASP A 90 -9.17 9.03 12.09
C ASP A 90 -8.75 8.63 10.67
N LEU A 91 -8.23 9.60 9.90
CA LEU A 91 -7.66 9.38 8.57
C LEU A 91 -6.19 8.91 8.58
N MET A 92 -5.56 8.72 9.75
CA MET A 92 -4.16 8.26 9.82
C MET A 92 -3.92 6.89 9.21
N GLU A 93 -4.66 5.89 9.66
CA GLU A 93 -4.50 4.55 9.11
C GLU A 93 -5.00 4.47 7.65
N PRO A 94 -6.14 5.09 7.27
CA PRO A 94 -6.52 5.25 5.87
C PRO A 94 -5.42 5.87 4.99
N ALA A 95 -4.76 6.95 5.42
CA ALA A 95 -3.70 7.59 4.66
C ALA A 95 -2.49 6.66 4.47
N ARG A 96 -2.15 5.84 5.48
CA ARG A 96 -1.11 4.80 5.36
C ARG A 96 -1.53 3.69 4.40
N ARG A 97 -2.81 3.29 4.38
CA ARG A 97 -3.34 2.28 3.44
C ARG A 97 -3.27 2.80 2.00
N ALA A 98 -3.67 4.05 1.77
CA ALA A 98 -3.54 4.72 0.48
C ALA A 98 -2.09 4.72 -0.01
N ALA A 99 -1.16 5.19 0.82
CA ALA A 99 0.26 5.20 0.48
C ALA A 99 0.80 3.80 0.17
N ARG A 100 0.41 2.77 0.95
CA ARG A 100 0.79 1.37 0.66
C ARG A 100 0.29 0.88 -0.68
N ARG A 101 -0.96 1.19 -1.04
CA ARG A 101 -1.53 0.80 -2.33
C ARG A 101 -0.81 1.51 -3.48
N MET A 102 -0.45 2.77 -3.32
CA MET A 102 0.37 3.51 -4.29
C MET A 102 1.79 2.93 -4.42
N VAL A 103 2.43 2.50 -3.31
CA VAL A 103 3.71 1.77 -3.37
C VAL A 103 3.57 0.47 -4.16
N ALA A 104 2.50 -0.29 -3.92
CA ALA A 104 2.25 -1.54 -4.65
C ALA A 104 2.05 -1.33 -6.16
N ARG A 105 1.67 -0.13 -6.59
CA ARG A 105 1.56 0.28 -8.00
C ARG A 105 2.83 0.94 -8.54
N GLY A 106 3.86 1.12 -7.72
CA GLY A 106 5.11 1.79 -8.11
C GLY A 106 5.00 3.31 -8.26
N GLU A 107 3.92 3.92 -7.75
CA GLU A 107 3.65 5.36 -7.91
C GLU A 107 4.41 6.22 -6.89
N VAL A 108 4.70 5.66 -5.71
CA VAL A 108 5.39 6.33 -4.60
C VAL A 108 6.32 5.34 -3.88
N GLU A 109 7.25 5.90 -3.10
CA GLU A 109 8.07 5.18 -2.14
C GLU A 109 7.74 5.64 -0.71
N ILE A 110 7.77 4.71 0.23
CA ILE A 110 7.71 5.01 1.66
C ILE A 110 9.11 4.92 2.25
N THR A 111 9.51 5.97 2.99
CA THR A 111 10.83 6.05 3.61
C THR A 111 10.76 6.36 5.11
N GLN A 112 11.79 5.93 5.84
CA GLN A 112 12.00 6.25 7.25
C GLN A 112 13.50 6.49 7.47
N GLY A 113 13.86 7.63 8.08
CA GLY A 113 15.25 8.05 8.18
C GLY A 113 15.95 8.22 6.82
N GLY A 114 15.19 8.53 5.76
CA GLY A 114 15.70 8.70 4.39
C GLY A 114 15.82 7.42 3.56
N ASN A 115 15.71 6.24 4.20
CA ASN A 115 15.82 4.94 3.55
C ASN A 115 14.44 4.41 3.14
N VAL A 116 14.35 3.76 1.98
CA VAL A 116 13.12 3.04 1.56
C VAL A 116 12.90 1.87 2.52
N VAL A 117 11.66 1.72 3.00
CA VAL A 117 11.28 0.67 3.95
C VAL A 117 10.08 -0.12 3.44
N ASP A 118 9.94 -1.37 3.89
CA ASP A 118 8.72 -2.15 3.64
C ASP A 118 7.53 -1.51 4.38
N PRO A 119 6.52 -1.01 3.65
CA PRO A 119 5.43 -0.30 4.29
C PRO A 119 4.44 -1.24 5.00
N SER A 120 4.54 -2.55 4.78
CA SER A 120 3.74 -3.55 5.50
C SER A 120 4.17 -3.71 6.96
N THR A 121 5.45 -3.42 7.25
CA THR A 121 6.08 -3.66 8.56
C THR A 121 6.58 -2.37 9.22
N ALA A 122 6.72 -1.27 8.47
CA ALA A 122 7.15 0.02 9.00
C ALA A 122 6.26 0.51 10.16
N LYS A 123 6.91 0.87 11.27
CA LYS A 123 6.27 1.39 12.48
C LYS A 123 6.74 2.82 12.74
N GLY A 124 5.83 3.66 13.23
CA GLY A 124 6.13 5.05 13.58
C GLY A 124 6.13 5.99 12.37
N PRO A 125 6.75 7.17 12.48
CA PRO A 125 6.73 8.21 11.45
C PRO A 125 7.33 7.73 10.13
N ILE A 126 6.59 7.93 9.04
CA ILE A 126 7.03 7.62 7.67
C ILE A 126 6.93 8.85 6.79
N ARG A 127 7.70 8.87 5.72
CA ARG A 127 7.62 9.85 4.63
C ARG A 127 7.18 9.15 3.35
N ILE A 128 6.39 9.85 2.54
CA ILE A 128 5.94 9.40 1.22
C ILE A 128 6.63 10.31 0.19
N ARG A 129 7.26 9.74 -0.83
CA ARG A 129 7.93 10.50 -1.90
C ARG A 129 7.68 9.85 -3.26
N ARG A 130 7.97 10.59 -4.33
CA ARG A 130 8.03 10.02 -5.67
C ARG A 130 9.21 9.05 -5.81
N PRO A 131 9.10 7.98 -6.63
CA PRO A 131 10.22 7.12 -6.96
C PRO A 131 11.36 7.93 -7.59
N ARG A 132 12.59 7.50 -7.34
CA ARG A 132 13.80 8.18 -7.84
C ARG A 132 14.33 7.55 -9.11
#